data_AF-A0A3B9C3L9-F1
#
_entry.id   AF-A0A3B9C3L9-F1
#
_cell.length_a   1.000
_cell.length_b   1.000
_cell.length_c   1.000
_cell.angle_alpha   90.00
_cell.angle_beta   90.00
_cell.angle_gamma   90.00
#
_symmetry.space_group_name_H-M   'P 1'
#
loop_
_entity.id
_entity.type
_entity.pdbx_description
1 polymer ?
#
loop_
_entity_poly.entity_id
_entity_poly.type
_entity_poly.pdbx_seq_one_letter_code
_entity_poly.pdbx_strand_id
1 'polypeptide(L)'
;KGMMAANIKELIGKTDSLICDANGKIMETEEKEKPKGKGRGMMRRMQQGPNFENAFLLIPKEAKVGSGWKADKEKEGIRTQTIYFLDQIEGNIASVSFKRKSKGTSSMEIQGMPSTSEVDNLSDGLITVDITTGLVQTFEETLKTNSKMNMMGREIPSTGVTVTKVRFE
;
A
#
# COMPACT_ATOMS: atom_id res chain seq x y z
N LYS A 1 -0.71 -24.13 19.79
CA LYS A 1 -0.12 -22.83 19.40
C LYS A 1 -0.12 -22.77 17.88
N GLY A 2 -0.84 -21.81 17.29
CA GLY A 2 -1.12 -21.81 15.84
C GLY A 2 0.12 -21.54 15.00
N MET A 3 0.20 -22.19 13.83
CA MET A 3 1.29 -22.01 12.84
C MET A 3 1.56 -20.54 12.50
N MET A 4 0.53 -19.68 12.54
CA MET A 4 0.65 -18.22 12.36
C MET A 4 1.55 -17.54 13.40
N ALA A 5 1.47 -17.94 14.67
CA ALA A 5 2.24 -17.31 15.74
C ALA A 5 3.74 -17.67 15.68
N ALA A 6 4.08 -18.86 15.19
CA ALA A 6 5.47 -19.25 14.96
C ALA A 6 6.09 -18.46 13.80
N ASN A 7 5.31 -18.21 12.74
CA ASN A 7 5.76 -17.53 11.54
C ASN A 7 5.97 -16.02 11.74
N ILE A 8 5.15 -15.36 12.57
CA ILE A 8 5.31 -13.93 12.90
C ILE A 8 6.58 -13.70 13.74
N LYS A 9 6.95 -14.65 14.60
CA LYS A 9 8.13 -14.55 15.47
C LYS A 9 9.45 -14.43 14.69
N GLU A 10 9.53 -14.99 13.48
CA GLU A 10 10.75 -14.92 12.64
C GLU A 10 10.93 -13.59 11.89
N LEU A 11 9.86 -12.78 11.81
CA LEU A 11 9.84 -11.49 11.10
C LEU A 11 10.07 -10.30 12.04
N ILE A 12 9.86 -10.49 13.34
CA ILE A 12 10.06 -9.44 14.35
C ILE A 12 11.57 -9.17 14.50
N GLY A 13 11.98 -7.93 14.27
CA GLY A 13 13.36 -7.46 14.51
C GLY A 13 14.34 -7.66 13.34
N LYS A 14 13.86 -7.94 12.12
CA LYS A 14 14.71 -7.98 10.92
C LYS A 14 14.49 -6.76 10.04
N THR A 15 15.53 -5.94 9.87
CA THR A 15 15.57 -4.85 8.90
C THR A 15 15.81 -5.43 7.51
N ASP A 16 14.95 -5.10 6.54
CA ASP A 16 15.14 -5.51 5.14
C ASP A 16 15.48 -4.26 4.31
N SER A 17 16.68 -4.25 3.73
CA SER A 17 17.15 -3.20 2.83
C SER A 17 16.76 -3.56 1.40
N LEU A 18 16.04 -2.67 0.72
CA LEU A 18 15.61 -2.85 -0.67
C LEU A 18 16.08 -1.64 -1.47
N ILE A 19 16.63 -1.87 -2.66
CA ILE A 19 17.06 -0.83 -3.59
C ILE A 19 15.99 -0.70 -4.66
N CYS A 20 15.51 0.51 -4.92
CA CYS A 20 14.51 0.79 -5.95
C CYS A 20 15.09 1.68 -7.06
N ASP A 21 14.60 1.49 -8.28
CA ASP A 21 14.87 2.39 -9.39
C ASP A 21 14.02 3.67 -9.30
N ALA A 22 14.29 4.64 -10.17
CA ALA A 22 13.61 5.93 -10.20
C ALA A 22 12.09 5.85 -10.48
N ASN A 23 11.57 4.66 -10.85
CA ASN A 23 10.15 4.42 -11.09
C ASN A 23 9.49 3.68 -9.91
N GLY A 24 10.20 3.50 -8.79
CA GLY A 24 9.69 2.80 -7.61
C GLY A 24 9.63 1.27 -7.78
N LYS A 25 10.28 0.71 -8.82
CA LYS A 25 10.40 -0.74 -8.97
C LYS A 25 11.55 -1.23 -8.10
N ILE A 26 11.29 -2.25 -7.30
CA ILE A 26 12.33 -2.92 -6.50
C ILE A 26 13.32 -3.58 -7.47
N MET A 27 14.57 -3.14 -7.41
CA MET A 27 15.68 -3.79 -8.10
C MET A 27 16.09 -5.00 -7.25
N GLU A 28 16.10 -6.18 -7.87
CA GLU A 28 16.64 -7.38 -7.23
C GLU A 28 18.15 -7.14 -7.00
N THR A 29 18.55 -7.05 -5.74
CA THR A 29 19.96 -7.03 -5.37
C THR A 29 20.47 -8.47 -5.41
N GLU A 30 21.57 -8.70 -6.12
CA GLU A 30 22.12 -10.05 -6.39
C GLU A 30 22.63 -10.81 -5.15
N GLU A 31 22.55 -10.24 -3.94
CA GLU A 31 23.04 -10.89 -2.72
C GLU A 31 22.00 -10.93 -1.59
N LYS A 32 21.05 -11.86 -1.65
CA LYS A 32 20.61 -12.62 -0.46
C LYS A 32 20.23 -14.03 -0.88
N GLU A 33 20.89 -15.03 -0.30
CA GLU A 33 20.63 -16.46 -0.50
C GLU A 33 19.13 -16.76 -0.60
N LYS A 34 18.72 -17.43 -1.70
CA LYS A 34 17.36 -17.95 -1.86
C LYS A 34 17.02 -18.84 -0.66
N PRO A 35 16.04 -18.49 0.20
CA PRO A 35 15.66 -19.37 1.28
C PRO A 35 14.97 -20.59 0.68
N LYS A 36 15.55 -21.78 0.88
CA LYS A 36 14.92 -23.06 0.52
C LYS A 36 13.62 -23.22 1.31
N GLY A 37 12.49 -22.92 0.67
CA GLY A 37 11.17 -23.18 1.23
C GLY A 37 10.07 -22.81 0.24
N LYS A 38 9.46 -23.82 -0.40
CA LYS A 38 8.42 -23.70 -1.44
C LYS A 38 7.15 -22.92 -1.00
N GLY A 39 7.02 -22.54 0.27
CA GLY A 39 5.90 -21.76 0.81
C GLY A 39 6.17 -20.27 1.09
N ARG A 40 7.43 -19.81 1.14
CA ARG A 40 7.76 -18.41 1.47
C ARG A 40 7.45 -17.45 0.32
N GLY A 41 7.68 -17.87 -0.93
CA GLY A 41 7.44 -17.03 -2.12
C GLY A 41 5.95 -16.73 -2.35
N MET A 42 5.06 -17.67 -2.00
CA MET A 42 3.61 -17.48 -2.14
C MET A 42 3.04 -16.63 -1.00
N MET A 43 3.54 -16.78 0.23
CA MET A 43 3.14 -15.96 1.38
C MET A 43 3.61 -14.51 1.29
N ARG A 44 4.80 -14.23 0.70
CA ARG A 44 5.30 -12.87 0.44
C ARG A 44 4.58 -12.16 -0.71
N ARG A 45 3.82 -12.92 -1.52
CA ARG A 45 2.96 -12.39 -2.58
C ARG A 45 1.53 -12.12 -2.08
N MET A 46 1.12 -12.81 -1.02
CA MET A 46 -0.23 -12.75 -0.44
C MET A 46 -0.29 -11.81 0.78
N GLN A 47 0.79 -11.73 1.56
CA GLN A 47 1.12 -10.53 2.34
C GLN A 47 1.80 -9.60 1.36
N GLN A 48 1.07 -8.63 0.80
CA GLN A 48 1.71 -7.54 0.09
C GLN A 48 2.86 -7.04 0.96
N GLY A 49 4.09 -7.17 0.45
CA GLY A 49 5.26 -6.61 1.11
C GLY A 49 5.08 -5.11 1.36
N PRO A 50 5.96 -4.47 2.15
CA PRO A 50 5.85 -3.04 2.42
C PRO A 50 5.68 -2.29 1.11
N ASN A 51 4.53 -1.62 0.98
CA ASN A 51 4.08 -1.03 -0.26
C ASN A 51 4.91 0.25 -0.50
N PHE A 52 5.99 0.12 -1.30
CA PHE A 52 6.92 1.22 -1.63
C PHE A 52 6.23 2.42 -2.27
N GLU A 53 5.02 2.24 -2.81
CA GLU A 53 4.23 3.34 -3.38
C GLU A 53 4.01 4.50 -2.39
N ASN A 54 4.10 4.25 -1.08
CA ASN A 54 3.92 5.27 -0.05
C ASN A 54 5.26 5.79 0.53
N ALA A 55 6.42 5.33 0.06
CA ALA A 55 7.72 5.78 0.56
C ALA A 55 8.09 7.19 0.11
N PHE A 56 7.51 7.64 -1.01
CA PHE A 56 7.74 8.97 -1.56
C PHE A 56 6.43 9.67 -1.88
N LEU A 57 6.38 10.97 -1.63
CA LEU A 57 5.30 11.85 -2.04
C LEU A 57 5.90 13.15 -2.56
N LEU A 58 5.75 13.39 -3.86
CA LEU A 58 6.13 14.67 -4.46
C LEU A 58 4.98 15.67 -4.31
N ILE A 59 5.24 16.75 -3.59
CA ILE A 59 4.29 17.86 -3.45
C ILE A 59 4.43 18.77 -4.69
N PRO A 60 3.34 19.07 -5.42
CA PRO A 60 3.38 20.01 -6.55
C PRO A 60 3.95 21.37 -6.13
N LYS A 61 4.77 21.99 -6.98
CA LYS A 61 5.45 23.27 -6.64
C LYS A 61 4.46 24.42 -6.42
N GLU A 62 3.31 24.34 -7.07
CA GLU A 62 2.20 25.29 -6.97
C GLU A 62 1.29 25.06 -5.76
N ALA A 63 1.45 23.93 -5.04
CA ALA A 63 0.66 23.63 -3.86
C ALA A 63 0.99 24.61 -2.73
N LYS A 64 -0.05 25.24 -2.20
CA LYS A 64 0.02 26.10 -1.01
C LYS A 64 -0.65 25.41 0.16
N VAL A 65 -0.28 25.78 1.39
CA VAL A 65 -0.99 25.32 2.58
C VAL A 65 -2.49 25.62 2.45
N GLY A 66 -3.32 24.62 2.74
CA GLY A 66 -4.77 24.63 2.55
C GLY A 66 -5.24 24.24 1.15
N SER A 67 -4.34 24.09 0.18
CA SER A 67 -4.69 23.60 -1.16
C SER A 67 -4.65 22.07 -1.21
N GLY A 68 -5.27 21.50 -2.23
CA GLY A 68 -5.24 20.07 -2.47
C GLY A 68 -5.04 19.72 -3.93
N TRP A 69 -4.51 18.53 -4.18
CA TRP A 69 -4.29 17.99 -5.51
C TRP A 69 -4.78 16.54 -5.61
N LYS A 70 -5.02 16.10 -6.83
CA LYS A 70 -5.52 14.75 -7.11
C LYS A 70 -4.45 13.89 -7.75
N ALA A 71 -4.44 12.63 -7.37
CA ALA A 71 -3.70 11.58 -8.05
C ALA A 71 -4.66 10.43 -8.36
N ASP A 72 -4.87 10.18 -9.64
CA ASP A 72 -5.66 9.05 -10.11
C ASP A 72 -4.70 7.96 -10.61
N LYS A 73 -4.99 6.72 -10.23
CA LYS A 73 -4.32 5.52 -10.73
C LYS A 73 -5.37 4.53 -11.20
N GLU A 74 -5.07 3.78 -12.25
CA GLU A 74 -5.88 2.65 -12.66
C GLU A 74 -4.96 1.44 -12.84
N LYS A 75 -5.33 0.33 -12.22
CA LYS A 75 -4.59 -0.92 -12.33
C LYS A 75 -5.56 -2.09 -12.29
N GLU A 76 -5.46 -2.98 -13.26
CA GLU A 76 -6.18 -4.26 -13.29
C GLU A 76 -7.70 -4.12 -13.07
N GLY A 77 -8.32 -3.08 -13.67
CA GLY A 77 -9.76 -2.81 -13.58
C GLY A 77 -10.20 -2.10 -12.29
N ILE A 78 -9.27 -1.76 -11.40
CA ILE A 78 -9.52 -0.97 -10.20
C ILE A 78 -9.02 0.45 -10.40
N ARG A 79 -9.94 1.42 -10.32
CA ARG A 79 -9.62 2.84 -10.31
C ARG A 79 -9.43 3.31 -8.87
N THR A 80 -8.30 3.92 -8.60
CA THR A 80 -7.96 4.53 -7.31
C THR A 80 -7.82 6.04 -7.49
N GLN A 81 -8.66 6.80 -6.79
CA GLN A 81 -8.58 8.26 -6.74
C GLN A 81 -8.09 8.67 -5.36
N THR A 82 -7.02 9.45 -5.30
CA THR A 82 -6.52 10.04 -4.07
C THR A 82 -6.58 11.56 -4.17
N ILE A 83 -7.13 12.21 -3.14
CA ILE A 83 -7.10 13.65 -2.97
C ILE A 83 -6.21 13.94 -1.78
N TYR A 84 -5.13 14.67 -2.01
CA TYR A 84 -4.21 15.14 -1.00
C TYR A 84 -4.55 16.58 -0.62
N PHE A 85 -4.31 16.94 0.64
CA PHE A 85 -4.45 18.28 1.18
C PHE A 85 -3.18 18.65 1.92
N LEU A 86 -2.54 19.75 1.53
CA LEU A 86 -1.36 20.25 2.23
C LEU A 86 -1.83 20.99 3.48
N ASP A 87 -1.72 20.37 4.64
CA ASP A 87 -2.27 20.91 5.89
C ASP A 87 -1.31 21.94 6.51
N GLN A 88 -0.01 21.66 6.50
CA GLN A 88 1.00 22.51 7.11
C GLN A 88 2.40 22.25 6.53
N ILE A 89 3.27 23.27 6.59
CA ILE A 89 4.71 23.15 6.35
C ILE A 89 5.45 23.73 7.57
N GLU A 90 6.32 22.94 8.19
CA GLU A 90 7.23 23.34 9.26
C GLU A 90 8.68 23.10 8.82
N GLY A 91 9.39 24.16 8.47
CA GLY A 91 10.74 24.05 7.91
C GLY A 91 10.74 23.25 6.60
N ASN A 92 11.42 22.10 6.60
CA ASN A 92 11.49 21.19 5.45
C ASN A 92 10.46 20.05 5.49
N ILE A 93 9.57 20.04 6.48
CA ILE A 93 8.61 18.96 6.68
C ILE A 93 7.20 19.45 6.38
N ALA A 94 6.47 18.71 5.56
CA ALA A 94 5.07 18.94 5.28
C ALA A 94 4.18 17.85 5.90
N SER A 95 3.05 18.29 6.44
CA SER A 95 1.94 17.43 6.84
C SER A 95 0.88 17.46 5.74
N VAL A 96 0.54 16.28 5.23
CA VAL A 96 -0.39 16.10 4.11
C VAL A 96 -1.44 15.08 4.50
N SER A 97 -2.68 15.51 4.69
CA SER A 97 -3.82 14.59 4.80
C SER A 97 -4.27 14.12 3.43
N PHE A 98 -4.89 12.94 3.37
CA PHE A 98 -5.45 12.44 2.13
C PHE A 98 -6.77 11.71 2.34
N LYS A 99 -7.56 11.66 1.26
CA LYS A 99 -8.73 10.80 1.12
C LYS A 99 -8.57 9.99 -0.14
N ARG A 100 -8.78 8.68 -0.05
CA ARG A 100 -8.63 7.75 -1.17
C ARG A 100 -9.88 6.90 -1.34
N LYS A 101 -10.29 6.74 -2.59
CA LYS A 101 -11.36 5.84 -2.99
C LYS A 101 -10.83 4.87 -4.03
N SER A 102 -10.98 3.58 -3.78
CA SER A 102 -10.63 2.52 -4.74
C SER A 102 -11.90 1.81 -5.15
N LYS A 103 -12.26 1.86 -6.43
CA LYS A 103 -13.48 1.26 -6.96
C LYS A 103 -13.23 0.57 -8.29
N GLY A 104 -13.78 -0.62 -8.44
CA GLY A 104 -13.77 -1.33 -9.72
C GLY A 104 -13.99 -2.82 -9.56
N THR A 105 -13.79 -3.53 -10.66
CA THR A 105 -13.89 -4.98 -10.72
C THR A 105 -12.62 -5.52 -11.34
N SER A 106 -12.01 -6.48 -10.69
CA SER A 106 -10.83 -7.19 -11.20
C SER A 106 -11.15 -8.66 -11.38
N SER A 107 -10.59 -9.28 -12.42
CA SER A 107 -10.70 -10.71 -12.68
C SER A 107 -9.36 -11.37 -12.40
N MET A 108 -9.38 -12.46 -11.64
CA MET A 108 -8.19 -13.21 -11.27
C MET A 108 -8.47 -14.70 -11.25
N GLU A 109 -7.43 -15.51 -11.42
CA GLU A 109 -7.53 -16.96 -11.23
C GLU A 109 -7.03 -17.34 -9.83
N ILE A 110 -7.90 -17.99 -9.06
CA ILE A 110 -7.55 -18.53 -7.74
C ILE A 110 -7.56 -20.06 -7.87
N GLN A 111 -6.39 -20.68 -7.73
CA GLN A 111 -6.22 -22.14 -7.85
C GLN A 111 -6.75 -22.71 -9.18
N GLY A 112 -6.59 -21.96 -10.28
CA GLY A 112 -7.07 -22.36 -11.61
C GLY A 112 -8.58 -22.17 -11.83
N MET A 113 -9.27 -21.51 -10.90
CA MET A 113 -10.69 -21.14 -11.06
C MET A 113 -10.83 -19.64 -11.32
N PRO A 114 -11.61 -19.23 -12.33
CA PRO A 114 -11.89 -17.82 -12.58
C PRO A 114 -12.69 -17.24 -11.41
N SER A 115 -12.23 -16.11 -10.89
CA SER A 115 -12.85 -15.38 -9.80
C SER A 115 -12.90 -13.90 -10.17
N THR A 116 -13.98 -13.22 -9.80
CA THR A 116 -14.07 -11.76 -9.92
C THR A 116 -14.11 -11.14 -8.54
N SER A 117 -13.42 -10.01 -8.38
CA SER A 117 -13.45 -9.23 -7.16
C SER A 117 -13.96 -7.83 -7.46
N GLU A 118 -15.04 -7.45 -6.80
CA GLU A 118 -15.57 -6.09 -6.77
C GLU A 118 -15.04 -5.38 -5.55
N VAL A 119 -14.57 -4.15 -5.74
CA VAL A 119 -13.95 -3.33 -4.69
C VAL A 119 -14.68 -1.99 -4.64
N ASP A 120 -15.02 -1.51 -3.44
CA ASP A 120 -15.47 -0.14 -3.15
C ASP A 120 -14.90 0.30 -1.79
N ASN A 121 -13.58 0.51 -1.75
CA ASN A 121 -12.86 0.86 -0.54
C ASN A 121 -12.76 2.38 -0.37
N LEU A 122 -12.80 2.82 0.88
CA LEU A 122 -12.54 4.20 1.28
C LEU A 122 -11.42 4.22 2.31
N SER A 123 -10.47 5.12 2.16
CA SER A 123 -9.48 5.39 3.20
C SER A 123 -9.19 6.86 3.35
N ASP A 124 -8.70 7.21 4.53
CA ASP A 124 -8.21 8.52 4.89
C ASP A 124 -6.98 8.38 5.78
N GLY A 125 -6.14 9.42 5.81
CA GLY A 125 -4.86 9.32 6.47
C GLY A 125 -4.06 10.60 6.51
N LEU A 126 -2.87 10.49 7.10
CA LEU A 126 -1.90 11.56 7.28
C LEU A 126 -0.52 11.09 6.83
N ILE A 127 0.18 11.96 6.12
CA ILE A 127 1.54 11.75 5.63
C ILE A 127 2.41 12.88 6.15
N THR A 128 3.56 12.54 6.72
CA THR A 128 4.63 13.50 7.00
C THR A 128 5.74 13.28 5.98
N VAL A 129 6.14 14.31 5.24
CA VAL A 129 7.08 14.19 4.13
C VAL A 129 8.12 15.31 4.15
N ASP A 130 9.36 14.98 3.82
CA ASP A 130 10.42 15.96 3.58
C ASP A 130 10.23 16.60 2.20
N ILE A 131 10.01 17.91 2.13
CA ILE A 131 9.66 18.61 0.89
C ILE A 131 10.83 18.75 -0.09
N THR A 132 12.07 18.62 0.38
CA THR A 132 13.26 18.72 -0.47
C THR A 132 13.52 17.39 -1.19
N THR A 133 13.34 16.27 -0.48
CA THR A 133 13.64 14.92 -1.02
C THR A 133 12.40 14.18 -1.51
N GLY A 134 11.21 14.57 -1.05
CA GLY A 134 9.97 13.84 -1.25
C GLY A 134 9.87 12.57 -0.40
N LEU A 135 10.82 12.30 0.49
CA LEU A 135 10.83 11.10 1.33
C LEU A 135 9.76 11.23 2.41
N VAL A 136 8.85 10.25 2.46
CA VAL A 136 7.83 10.16 3.50
C VAL A 136 8.50 9.68 4.78
N GLN A 137 8.33 10.41 5.88
CA GLN A 137 8.79 10.01 7.21
C GLN A 137 7.76 9.14 7.91
N THR A 138 6.48 9.54 7.83
CA THR A 138 5.38 8.77 8.42
C THR A 138 4.20 8.70 7.47
N PHE A 139 3.56 7.53 7.45
CA PHE A 139 2.35 7.26 6.70
C PHE A 139 1.35 6.57 7.63
N GLU A 140 0.25 7.24 7.91
CA GLU A 140 -0.88 6.67 8.65
C GLU A 140 -2.11 6.61 7.74
N GLU A 141 -2.77 5.46 7.68
CA GLU A 141 -3.98 5.25 6.88
C GLU A 141 -4.99 4.43 7.66
N THR A 142 -6.25 4.88 7.65
CA THR A 142 -7.40 4.07 8.05
C THR A 142 -8.17 3.67 6.81
N LEU A 143 -8.12 2.38 6.46
CA LEU A 143 -8.80 1.78 5.33
C LEU A 143 -10.08 1.09 5.78
N LYS A 144 -11.20 1.53 5.23
CA LYS A 144 -12.50 0.85 5.28
C LYS A 144 -12.64 0.01 4.02
N THR A 145 -12.48 -1.29 4.18
CA THR A 145 -12.64 -2.26 3.11
C THR A 145 -14.11 -2.61 2.94
N ASN A 146 -14.59 -2.53 1.71
CA ASN A 146 -15.87 -3.10 1.29
C ASN A 146 -15.65 -3.73 -0.08
N SER A 147 -15.59 -5.06 -0.08
CA SER A 147 -15.28 -5.85 -1.28
C SER A 147 -16.14 -7.09 -1.33
N LYS A 148 -16.35 -7.60 -2.54
CA LYS A 148 -17.03 -8.86 -2.79
C LYS A 148 -16.19 -9.69 -3.72
N MET A 149 -16.10 -10.99 -3.46
CA MET A 149 -15.48 -11.93 -4.38
C MET A 149 -16.55 -12.89 -4.88
N ASN A 150 -16.69 -13.02 -6.20
CA ASN A 150 -17.50 -14.04 -6.82
C ASN A 150 -16.59 -15.20 -7.22
N MET A 151 -16.85 -16.37 -6.64
CA MET A 151 -16.15 -17.61 -6.95
C MET A 151 -17.20 -18.67 -7.30
N MET A 152 -17.17 -19.15 -8.55
CA MET A 152 -18.11 -20.18 -9.04
C MET A 152 -19.59 -19.82 -8.82
N GLY A 153 -19.95 -18.55 -9.00
CA GLY A 153 -21.32 -18.05 -8.83
C GLY A 153 -21.74 -17.82 -7.38
N ARG A 154 -20.83 -18.01 -6.40
CA ARG A 154 -21.07 -17.69 -4.99
C ARG A 154 -20.39 -16.36 -4.65
N GLU A 155 -21.18 -15.43 -4.13
CA GLU A 155 -20.67 -14.17 -3.58
C GLU A 155 -20.17 -14.37 -2.15
N ILE A 156 -18.93 -13.94 -1.91
CA ILE A 156 -18.28 -13.91 -0.60
C ILE A 156 -17.97 -12.43 -0.29
N PRO A 157 -18.76 -11.76 0.56
CA PRO A 157 -18.47 -10.40 0.97
C PRO A 157 -17.30 -10.36 1.96
N SER A 158 -16.51 -9.29 1.90
CA SER A 158 -15.42 -8.98 2.81
C SER A 158 -15.46 -7.50 3.17
N THR A 159 -15.75 -7.23 4.44
CA THR A 159 -15.73 -5.89 5.02
C THR A 159 -14.75 -5.85 6.18
N GLY A 160 -14.13 -4.70 6.41
CA GLY A 160 -13.16 -4.56 7.50
C GLY A 160 -12.65 -3.14 7.66
N VAL A 161 -12.02 -2.88 8.80
CA VAL A 161 -11.26 -1.67 9.05
C VAL A 161 -9.82 -2.07 9.31
N THR A 162 -8.89 -1.52 8.54
CA THR A 162 -7.45 -1.73 8.71
C THR A 162 -6.81 -0.39 9.01
N VAL A 163 -5.98 -0.33 10.06
CA VAL A 163 -5.16 0.83 10.37
C VAL A 163 -3.72 0.48 10.06
N THR A 164 -3.11 1.23 9.16
CA THR A 164 -1.72 1.08 8.74
C THR A 164 -0.94 2.26 9.28
N LYS A 165 0.19 1.98 9.94
CA LYS A 165 1.16 2.99 10.36
C LYS A 165 2.54 2.54 9.91
N VAL A 166 3.19 3.35 9.08
CA VAL A 166 4.55 3.10 8.61
C VAL A 166 5.41 4.29 9.00
N ARG A 167 6.61 4.00 9.48
CA ARG A 167 7.69 4.98 9.62
C ARG A 167 8.82 4.55 8.72
N PHE A 168 9.33 5.48 7.94
CA PHE A 168 10.51 5.27 7.13
C PHE A 168 11.68 5.95 7.87
N GLU A 169 12.74 5.17 8.11
CA GLU A 169 13.97 5.59 8.79
C GLU A 169 15.11 5.71 7.77
#